data_AF-A0A402DB33-F1
#
_entry.id   AF-A0A402DB33-F1
#
_cell.length_a   1.000
_cell.length_b   1.000
_cell.length_c   1.000
_cell.angle_alpha   90.00
_cell.angle_beta   90.00
_cell.angle_gamma   90.00
#
_symmetry.space_group_name_H-M   'P 1'
#
loop_
_entity.id
_entity.type
_entity.pdbx_description
1 polymer ?
#
loop_
_entity_poly.entity_id
_entity_poly.type
_entity_poly.pdbx_seq_one_letter_code
_entity_poly.pdbx_strand_id
1 'polypeptide(L)'
;MLRKIIQWIIFGVVLAIVPLVVALLIRATRGQSTELVDLLRNGELFLVTAGIVGAAIGDLLGGNRTQPIFELFSGGACVLILVVSSILYADVSAAHASQQTVNIAVIERSSLWLFSGGVVSSFFCVVFSEL
;
A
#
# COMPACT_ATOMS: atom_id res chain seq x y z
N MET A 1 5.29 19.03 -12.47
CA MET A 1 4.05 18.27 -12.18
C MET A 1 4.02 16.96 -12.94
N LEU A 2 3.91 16.95 -14.28
CA LEU A 2 3.79 15.72 -15.08
C LEU A 2 4.99 14.76 -14.89
N ARG A 3 6.23 15.29 -14.86
CA ARG A 3 7.44 14.49 -14.64
C ARG A 3 7.39 13.73 -13.32
N LYS A 4 7.00 14.39 -12.21
CA LYS A 4 6.95 13.77 -10.89
C LYS A 4 5.82 12.77 -10.77
N ILE A 5 4.67 13.02 -11.40
CA ILE A 5 3.57 12.04 -11.50
C ILE A 5 4.04 10.78 -12.24
N ILE A 6 4.72 10.92 -13.38
CA ILE A 6 5.27 9.78 -14.13
C ILE A 6 6.30 9.03 -13.28
N GLN A 7 7.20 9.74 -12.59
CA GLN A 7 8.16 9.12 -11.67
C GLN A 7 7.46 8.37 -10.54
N TRP A 8 6.40 8.94 -9.95
CA TRP A 8 5.63 8.29 -8.90
C TRP A 8 4.90 7.04 -9.41
N ILE A 9 4.32 7.08 -10.61
CA ILE A 9 3.69 5.88 -11.20
C ILE A 9 4.72 4.77 -11.38
N ILE A 10 5.88 5.09 -11.97
CA ILE A 10 6.91 4.08 -12.27
C ILE A 10 7.62 3.59 -11.00
N PHE A 11 8.13 4.50 -10.18
CA PHE A 11 8.98 4.16 -9.04
C PHE A 11 8.23 4.01 -7.72
N GLY A 12 7.05 4.60 -7.60
CA GLY A 12 6.17 4.42 -6.44
C GLY A 12 5.22 3.24 -6.64
N VAL A 13 4.34 3.31 -7.63
CA VAL A 13 3.26 2.31 -7.80
C VAL A 13 3.76 1.03 -8.44
N VAL A 14 4.41 1.09 -9.61
CA VAL A 14 4.82 -0.11 -10.35
C VAL A 14 5.88 -0.90 -9.56
N LEU A 15 6.89 -0.22 -8.98
CA LEU A 15 7.87 -0.90 -8.13
C LEU A 15 7.27 -1.48 -6.84
N ALA A 16 6.25 -0.84 -6.24
CA ALA A 16 5.58 -1.40 -5.07
C ALA A 16 4.80 -2.69 -5.39
N ILE A 17 4.43 -2.93 -6.65
CA ILE A 17 3.79 -4.18 -7.10
C ILE A 17 4.82 -5.31 -7.33
N VAL A 18 6.11 -4.98 -7.54
CA VAL A 18 7.15 -5.99 -7.81
C VAL A 18 7.22 -7.10 -6.75
N PRO A 19 7.20 -6.81 -5.43
CA PRO A 19 7.15 -7.86 -4.40
C PRO A 19 5.99 -8.85 -4.59
N LEU A 20 4.82 -8.37 -5.02
CA LEU A 20 3.64 -9.19 -5.27
C LEU A 20 3.84 -10.14 -6.47
N VAL A 21 4.46 -9.62 -7.54
CA VAL A 21 4.81 -10.43 -8.72
C VAL A 21 5.86 -11.48 -8.37
N VAL A 22 6.86 -11.11 -7.57
CA VAL A 22 7.89 -12.05 -7.09
C VAL A 22 7.27 -13.14 -6.22
N ALA A 23 6.32 -12.80 -5.33
CA ALA A 23 5.60 -13.77 -4.52
C ALA A 23 4.78 -14.76 -5.37
N LEU A 24 4.12 -14.27 -6.42
CA LEU A 24 3.44 -15.10 -7.43
C LEU A 24 4.39 -16.08 -8.12
N LEU A 25 5.56 -15.61 -8.57
CA LEU A 25 6.57 -16.45 -9.21
C LEU A 25 7.12 -17.53 -8.26
N ILE A 26 7.37 -17.17 -7.00
CA ILE A 26 7.81 -18.12 -5.97
C ILE A 26 6.75 -19.21 -5.74
N ARG A 27 5.46 -18.83 -5.68
CA ARG A 27 4.36 -19.80 -5.56
C ARG A 27 4.27 -20.73 -6.77
N ALA A 28 4.38 -20.18 -7.98
CA ALA A 28 4.36 -20.95 -9.22
C ALA A 28 5.48 -22.00 -9.26
N THR A 29 6.70 -21.61 -8.87
CA THR A 29 7.85 -22.54 -8.82
C THR A 29 7.75 -23.60 -7.72
N ARG A 30 6.89 -23.39 -6.71
CA ARG A 30 6.63 -24.35 -5.62
C ARG A 30 5.39 -25.22 -5.86
N GLY A 31 4.74 -25.11 -7.02
CA GLY A 31 3.51 -25.83 -7.33
C GLY A 31 2.32 -25.42 -6.45
N GLN A 32 2.36 -24.21 -5.88
CA GLN A 32 1.27 -23.65 -5.09
C GLN A 32 0.26 -22.92 -5.99
N SER A 33 -0.94 -22.67 -5.45
CA SER A 33 -1.93 -21.84 -6.12
C SER A 33 -1.36 -20.45 -6.45
N THR A 34 -1.57 -20.04 -7.70
CA THR A 34 -1.19 -18.74 -8.25
C THR A 34 -2.38 -17.77 -8.28
N GLU A 35 -3.48 -18.13 -7.61
CA GLU A 35 -4.63 -17.25 -7.50
C GLU A 35 -4.29 -16.00 -6.68
N LEU A 36 -4.68 -14.84 -7.21
CA LEU A 36 -4.51 -13.54 -6.54
C LEU A 36 -5.12 -13.52 -5.14
N VAL A 37 -6.25 -14.21 -4.95
CA VAL A 37 -6.94 -14.32 -3.66
C VAL A 37 -6.03 -14.90 -2.59
N ASP A 38 -5.16 -15.86 -2.95
CA ASP A 38 -4.25 -16.46 -1.98
C ASP A 38 -3.09 -15.53 -1.58
N LEU A 39 -2.70 -14.58 -2.43
CA LEU A 39 -1.74 -13.53 -2.04
C LEU A 39 -2.39 -12.47 -1.16
N LEU A 40 -3.64 -12.10 -1.48
CA LEU A 40 -4.42 -11.19 -0.64
C LEU A 40 -4.63 -11.78 0.75
N ARG A 41 -4.86 -13.10 0.84
CA ARG A 41 -4.96 -13.84 2.11
C ARG A 41 -3.71 -13.74 2.98
N ASN A 42 -2.53 -13.56 2.39
CA ASN A 42 -1.28 -13.38 3.12
C ASN A 42 -1.10 -11.94 3.65
N GLY A 43 -2.01 -11.02 3.33
CA GLY A 43 -1.91 -9.62 3.73
C GLY A 43 -0.88 -8.83 2.92
N GLU A 44 -0.32 -9.38 1.84
CA GLU A 44 0.74 -8.75 1.04
C GLU A 44 0.31 -7.38 0.48
N LEU A 45 -0.98 -7.23 0.17
CA LEU A 45 -1.53 -5.96 -0.31
C LEU A 45 -1.50 -4.85 0.76
N PHE A 46 -1.62 -5.18 2.06
CA PHE A 46 -1.45 -4.19 3.13
C PHE A 46 -0.01 -3.66 3.16
N LEU A 47 0.97 -4.55 2.94
CA LEU A 47 2.39 -4.19 2.93
C LEU A 47 2.72 -3.31 1.72
N VAL A 48 2.19 -3.65 0.54
CA VAL A 48 2.28 -2.80 -0.67
C VAL A 48 1.64 -1.43 -0.40
N THR A 49 0.45 -1.40 0.20
CA THR A 49 -0.26 -0.16 0.55
C THR A 49 0.60 0.71 1.45
N ALA A 50 1.17 0.15 2.53
CA ALA A 50 2.03 0.84 3.47
C ALA A 50 3.26 1.46 2.79
N GLY A 51 3.88 0.74 1.84
CA GLY A 51 5.00 1.26 1.05
C GLY A 51 4.62 2.46 0.19
N ILE A 52 3.49 2.39 -0.54
CA ILE A 52 3.01 3.48 -1.40
C ILE A 52 2.70 4.74 -0.58
N VAL A 53 1.92 4.60 0.51
CA VAL A 53 1.55 5.75 1.34
C VAL A 53 2.75 6.31 2.11
N GLY A 54 3.69 5.46 2.53
CA GLY A 54 4.92 5.87 3.20
C GLY A 54 5.81 6.74 2.30
N ALA A 55 5.98 6.34 1.04
CA ALA A 55 6.71 7.13 0.05
C ALA A 55 6.03 8.49 -0.19
N ALA A 56 4.70 8.50 -0.33
CA ALA A 56 3.93 9.73 -0.55
C ALA A 56 4.00 10.71 0.63
N ILE A 57 4.03 10.21 1.87
CA ILE A 57 4.29 11.04 3.07
C ILE A 57 5.67 11.67 2.99
N GLY A 58 6.70 10.91 2.58
CA GLY A 58 8.07 11.42 2.41
C GLY A 58 8.13 12.56 1.38
N ASP A 59 7.48 12.38 0.24
CA ASP A 59 7.38 13.41 -0.81
C ASP A 59 6.67 14.68 -0.31
N LEU A 60 5.62 14.53 0.48
CA LEU A 60 4.87 15.64 1.06
C LEU A 60 5.72 16.41 2.09
N LEU A 61 6.46 15.71 2.95
CA LEU A 61 7.31 16.33 3.97
C LEU A 61 8.55 17.02 3.39
N GLY A 62 9.05 16.55 2.24
CA GLY A 62 10.18 17.13 1.53
C GLY A 62 9.84 18.26 0.55
N GLY A 63 8.54 18.53 0.31
CA GLY A 63 8.07 19.56 -0.62
C GLY A 63 8.03 20.97 -0.01
N ASN A 64 7.87 21.97 -0.88
CA ASN A 64 7.54 23.34 -0.45
C ASN A 64 6.06 23.38 -0.05
N ARG A 65 5.76 23.96 1.12
CA ARG A 65 4.38 24.04 1.63
C ARG A 65 3.66 25.24 1.04
N THR A 66 2.75 25.00 0.11
CA THR A 66 1.94 26.05 -0.51
C THR A 66 0.48 25.98 -0.05
N GLN A 67 -0.01 24.78 0.31
CA GLN A 67 -1.38 24.56 0.76
C GLN A 67 -1.44 23.71 2.03
N PRO A 68 -1.06 24.28 3.19
CA PRO A 68 -0.79 23.51 4.40
C PRO A 68 -2.00 22.73 4.93
N ILE A 69 -3.22 23.19 4.67
CA ILE A 69 -4.45 22.51 5.12
C ILE A 69 -4.68 21.23 4.31
N PHE A 70 -4.59 21.30 2.98
CA PHE A 70 -4.80 20.14 2.11
C PHE A 70 -3.68 19.10 2.27
N GLU A 71 -2.44 19.57 2.41
CA GLU A 71 -1.29 18.74 2.75
C GLU A 71 -1.52 18.00 4.08
N LEU A 72 -2.02 18.69 5.11
CA LEU A 72 -2.30 18.06 6.41
C LEU A 72 -3.36 16.95 6.29
N PHE A 73 -4.43 17.17 5.53
CA PHE A 73 -5.46 16.15 5.33
C PHE A 73 -4.95 14.96 4.51
N SER A 74 -4.24 15.20 3.39
CA SER A 74 -3.74 14.11 2.54
C SER A 74 -2.64 13.32 3.25
N GLY A 75 -1.72 14.02 3.94
CA GLY A 75 -0.67 13.40 4.75
C GLY A 75 -1.26 12.63 5.93
N GLY A 76 -2.21 13.23 6.65
CA GLY A 76 -2.91 12.59 7.77
C GLY A 76 -3.66 11.33 7.35
N ALA A 77 -4.36 11.36 6.22
CA ALA A 77 -5.02 10.18 5.65
C ALA A 77 -4.00 9.09 5.27
N CYS A 78 -2.87 9.44 4.65
CA CYS A 78 -1.80 8.48 4.36
C CYS A 78 -1.23 7.85 5.64
N VAL A 79 -1.02 8.64 6.70
CA VAL A 79 -0.51 8.15 8.00
C VAL A 79 -1.51 7.18 8.62
N LEU A 80 -2.80 7.52 8.64
CA LEU A 80 -3.84 6.63 9.17
C LEU A 80 -3.89 5.30 8.39
N ILE A 81 -3.86 5.37 7.06
CA ILE A 81 -3.85 4.17 6.19
C ILE A 81 -2.58 3.34 6.44
N LEU A 82 -1.42 3.98 6.60
CA LEU A 82 -0.15 3.30 6.91
C LEU A 82 -0.26 2.54 8.22
N VAL A 83 -0.71 3.19 9.29
CA VAL A 83 -0.83 2.59 10.62
C VAL A 83 -1.81 1.43 10.59
N VAL A 84 -3.01 1.63 10.03
CA VAL A 84 -4.03 0.57 9.95
C VAL A 84 -3.54 -0.60 9.10
N SER A 85 -2.92 -0.34 7.95
CA SER A 85 -2.36 -1.40 7.09
C SER A 85 -1.25 -2.17 7.80
N SER A 86 -0.39 -1.49 8.56
CA SER A 86 0.70 -2.13 9.32
C SER A 86 0.16 -3.03 10.44
N ILE A 87 -0.85 -2.56 11.18
CA ILE A 87 -1.51 -3.34 12.24
C ILE A 87 -2.19 -4.58 11.64
N LEU A 88 -2.97 -4.42 10.56
CA LEU A 88 -3.66 -5.55 9.92
C LEU A 88 -2.69 -6.55 9.31
N TYR A 89 -1.59 -6.09 8.69
CA TYR A 89 -0.54 -6.99 8.22
C TYR A 89 0.10 -7.77 9.37
N ALA A 90 0.42 -7.10 10.49
CA ALA A 90 0.99 -7.76 11.66
C ALA A 90 0.06 -8.82 12.25
N ASP A 91 -1.24 -8.52 12.35
CA ASP A 91 -2.27 -9.45 12.82
C ASP A 91 -2.39 -10.67 11.89
N VAL A 92 -2.50 -10.45 10.57
CA VAL A 92 -2.54 -11.55 9.58
C VAL A 92 -1.28 -12.41 9.65
N SER A 93 -0.10 -11.78 9.77
CA SER A 93 1.16 -12.51 9.90
C SER A 93 1.24 -13.33 11.19
N ALA A 94 0.74 -12.80 12.32
CA ALA A 94 0.73 -13.50 13.60
C ALA A 94 -0.26 -14.69 13.59
N ALA A 95 -1.41 -14.52 12.94
CA ALA A 95 -2.41 -15.57 12.79
C ALA A 95 -1.89 -16.73 11.90
N HIS A 96 -1.19 -16.42 10.81
CA HIS A 96 -0.51 -17.44 9.98
C HIS A 96 0.57 -18.19 10.77
N ALA A 97 1.37 -17.49 11.58
CA ALA A 97 2.39 -18.13 12.42
C ALA A 97 1.78 -19.07 13.49
N SER A 98 0.58 -18.75 13.97
CA SER A 98 -0.14 -19.53 14.99
C SER A 98 -1.08 -20.60 14.41
N GLN A 99 -1.08 -20.78 13.08
CA GLN A 99 -2.01 -21.67 12.34
C GLN A 99 -3.50 -21.42 12.66
N GLN A 100 -3.87 -20.19 13.02
CA GLN A 100 -5.26 -19.84 13.28
C GLN A 100 -6.03 -19.65 11.97
N THR A 101 -7.31 -20.01 11.97
CA THR A 101 -8.17 -19.82 10.80
C THR A 101 -8.55 -18.34 10.67
N VAL A 102 -8.03 -17.67 9.66
CA VAL A 102 -8.36 -16.26 9.39
C VAL A 102 -9.49 -16.16 8.36
N ASN A 103 -10.40 -15.22 8.58
CA ASN A 103 -11.49 -14.95 7.64
C ASN A 103 -10.97 -14.21 6.41
N ILE A 104 -10.80 -14.96 5.32
CA ILE A 104 -10.22 -14.50 4.05
C ILE A 104 -11.03 -13.34 3.46
N ALA A 105 -12.36 -13.40 3.53
CA ALA A 105 -13.23 -12.38 2.94
C ALA A 105 -13.05 -11.01 3.60
N VAL A 106 -12.75 -10.97 4.91
CA VAL A 106 -12.50 -9.72 5.63
C VAL A 106 -11.13 -9.15 5.25
N ILE A 107 -10.09 -9.98 5.15
CA ILE A 107 -8.75 -9.55 4.71
C ILE A 107 -8.82 -8.99 3.29
N GLU A 108 -9.42 -9.73 2.37
CA GLU A 108 -9.53 -9.35 0.96
C GLU A 108 -10.24 -8.00 0.82
N ARG A 109 -11.43 -7.87 1.43
CA ARG A 109 -12.21 -6.64 1.35
C ARG A 109 -11.46 -5.46 1.99
N SER A 110 -10.87 -5.66 3.17
CA SER A 110 -10.18 -4.59 3.90
C SER A 110 -8.91 -4.13 3.19
N SER A 111 -8.14 -5.07 2.62
CA SER A 111 -6.92 -4.76 1.88
C SER A 111 -7.21 -4.01 0.58
N LEU A 112 -8.27 -4.38 -0.15
CA LEU A 112 -8.69 -3.65 -1.35
C LEU A 112 -9.14 -2.22 -1.02
N TRP A 113 -9.90 -2.02 0.06
CA TRP A 113 -10.32 -0.69 0.50
C TRP A 113 -9.14 0.19 0.91
N LEU A 114 -8.23 -0.34 1.73
CA LEU A 114 -7.04 0.40 2.17
C LEU A 114 -6.08 0.69 1.02
N PHE A 115 -5.88 -0.25 0.10
CA PHE A 115 -5.07 -0.04 -1.09
C PHE A 115 -5.65 1.06 -1.97
N SER A 116 -6.94 0.97 -2.30
CA SER A 116 -7.60 1.96 -3.15
C SER A 116 -7.58 3.35 -2.53
N GLY A 117 -7.94 3.45 -1.24
CA GLY A 117 -7.86 4.71 -0.49
C GLY A 117 -6.42 5.22 -0.37
N GLY A 118 -5.45 4.34 -0.17
CA GLY A 118 -4.02 4.66 -0.05
C GLY A 118 -3.45 5.21 -1.35
N VAL A 119 -3.76 4.59 -2.49
CA VAL A 119 -3.35 5.07 -3.82
C VAL A 119 -3.92 6.46 -4.09
N VAL A 120 -5.22 6.67 -3.82
CA VAL A 120 -5.87 7.96 -4.02
C VAL A 120 -5.26 9.04 -3.11
N SER A 121 -5.11 8.75 -1.82
CA SER A 121 -4.51 9.69 -0.86
C SER A 121 -3.05 10.02 -1.22
N SER A 122 -2.28 9.00 -1.65
CA SER A 122 -0.89 9.17 -2.08
C SER A 122 -0.77 10.04 -3.32
N PHE A 123 -1.68 9.86 -4.29
CA PHE A 123 -1.74 10.70 -5.47
C PHE A 123 -1.93 12.17 -5.10
N PHE A 124 -2.84 12.47 -4.17
CA PHE A 124 -3.04 13.84 -3.68
C PHE A 124 -1.79 14.40 -2.98
N CYS A 125 -1.09 13.61 -2.16
CA CYS A 125 0.17 14.04 -1.55
C CYS A 125 1.21 14.43 -2.61
N VAL A 126 1.36 13.64 -3.68
CA VAL A 126 2.30 13.93 -4.76
C VAL A 126 1.90 15.20 -5.52
N VAL A 127 0.61 15.37 -5.81
CA VAL A 127 0.08 16.56 -6.48
C VAL A 127 0.31 17.82 -5.63
N PHE A 128 0.01 17.77 -4.33
CA PHE A 128 0.20 18.92 -3.44
C PHE A 128 1.66 19.23 -3.14
N SER A 129 2.56 18.24 -3.17
CA SER A 129 4.01 18.48 -2.99
C SER A 129 4.66 19.31 -4.11
N GLU A 130 3.94 19.52 -5.21
CA GLU A 130 4.37 20.22 -6.42
C GLU A 130 3.69 21.56 -6.65
N LEU A 131 2.56 21.81 -5.98
CA LEU A 131 1.87 23.11 -6.03
C LEU A 131 2.57 24.12 -5.13
#